data_AF-A0A5M8FVV3-F1
#
_entry.id   AF-A0A5M8FVV3-F1
#
_cell.length_a   1.000
_cell.length_b   1.000
_cell.length_c   1.000
_cell.angle_alpha   90.00
_cell.angle_beta   90.00
_cell.angle_gamma   90.00
#
_symmetry.space_group_name_H-M   'P 1'
#
loop_
_entity.id
_entity.type
_entity.pdbx_description
1 polymer ?
#
loop_
_entity_poly.entity_id
_entity_poly.type
_entity_poly.pdbx_seq_one_letter_code
_entity_poly.pdbx_strand_id
1 'polypeptide(L)' 'MAALAKRGRWVAVYFSWRPNLPDEADNHLIELALAGQAAAIVTHNVRDLAGGELRLGSLRVISPAQCLEIWP' A
#
# COMPACT_ATOMS: atom_id res chain seq x y z
N MET A 1 -14.88 12.44 -5.34
CA MET A 1 -14.76 11.03 -5.78
C MET A 1 -14.36 10.88 -7.27
N ALA A 2 -14.97 11.59 -8.23
CA ALA A 2 -14.70 11.37 -9.67
C ALA A 2 -13.25 11.62 -10.14
N ALA A 3 -12.56 12.62 -9.57
CA ALA A 3 -11.19 12.95 -9.97
C ALA A 3 -10.16 11.85 -9.61
N LEU A 4 -10.35 11.19 -8.46
CA LEU A 4 -9.47 10.10 -8.02
C LEU A 4 -9.69 8.85 -8.88
N ALA A 5 -10.96 8.50 -9.13
CA ALA A 5 -11.32 7.38 -9.99
C ALA A 5 -10.80 7.54 -11.42
N LYS A 6 -10.74 8.79 -11.94
CA LYS A 6 -10.19 9.09 -13.28
C LYS A 6 -8.67 8.88 -13.38
N ARG A 7 -7.94 8.99 -12.27
CA ARG A 7 -6.47 8.83 -12.22
C ARG A 7 -6.04 7.41 -11.85
N GLY A 8 -6.94 6.63 -11.24
CA GLY A 8 -6.68 5.25 -10.87
C GLY A 8 -6.47 4.36 -12.09
N ARG A 9 -5.59 3.37 -11.94
CA ARG A 9 -5.41 2.30 -12.92
C ARG A 9 -5.89 0.99 -12.34
N TRP A 10 -6.52 0.15 -13.18
CA TRP A 10 -6.86 -1.20 -12.78
C TRP A 10 -5.59 -2.06 -12.78
N VAL A 11 -5.42 -2.87 -11.74
CA VAL A 11 -4.25 -3.75 -11.58
C VAL A 11 -4.77 -5.13 -11.23
N ALA A 12 -4.34 -6.13 -12.01
CA ALA A 12 -4.61 -7.52 -11.68
C ALA A 12 -3.68 -7.95 -10.54
N VAL A 13 -4.26 -8.47 -9.46
CA VAL A 13 -3.53 -8.99 -8.31
C VAL A 13 -3.59 -10.51 -8.36
N TYR A 14 -2.43 -11.15 -8.21
CA TYR A 14 -2.30 -12.60 -8.16
C TYR A 14 -1.90 -13.01 -6.74
N PHE A 15 -2.84 -13.63 -6.01
CA PHE A 15 -2.75 -13.97 -4.58
C PHE A 15 -1.77 -15.12 -4.25
N SER A 16 -0.67 -15.24 -4.98
CA SER A 16 0.32 -16.32 -4.79
C SER A 16 1.30 -16.04 -3.65
N TRP A 17 1.26 -14.84 -3.06
CA TRP A 17 2.10 -14.41 -1.94
C TRP A 17 1.21 -13.92 -0.80
N ARG A 18 1.42 -14.40 0.43
CA ARG A 18 0.67 -13.95 1.61
C ARG A 18 1.53 -13.00 2.46
N PRO A 19 1.25 -11.68 2.45
CA PRO A 19 1.74 -10.81 3.51
C PRO A 19 1.19 -11.30 4.86
N ASN A 20 1.95 -11.10 5.93
CA ASN A 20 1.60 -11.57 7.26
C ASN A 20 1.18 -10.40 8.15
N LEU A 21 0.27 -9.55 7.64
CA LEU A 21 -0.29 -8.47 8.45
C LEU A 21 -1.16 -9.03 9.58
N PRO A 22 -1.26 -8.32 10.73
CA PRO A 22 -2.13 -8.74 11.84
C PRO A 22 -3.60 -8.88 11.44
N ASP A 23 -4.07 -8.02 10.53
CA ASP A 23 -5.38 -8.14 9.91
C ASP A 23 -5.25 -8.79 8.53
N GLU A 24 -5.71 -10.04 8.41
CA GLU A 24 -5.69 -10.77 7.15
C GLU A 24 -6.50 -10.06 6.05
N ALA A 25 -7.54 -9.30 6.43
CA ALA A 25 -8.36 -8.58 5.48
C ALA A 25 -7.58 -7.44 4.79
N ASP A 26 -6.51 -6.91 5.40
CA ASP A 26 -5.73 -5.80 4.83
C ASP A 26 -4.57 -6.26 3.93
N ASN A 27 -4.27 -7.55 3.88
CA ASN A 27 -3.19 -8.12 3.06
C ASN A 27 -3.28 -7.73 1.57
N HIS A 28 -4.50 -7.64 1.05
CA HIS A 28 -4.74 -7.27 -0.35
C HIS A 28 -4.20 -5.88 -0.69
N LEU A 29 -4.08 -4.96 0.27
CA LEU A 29 -3.52 -3.61 0.05
C LEU A 29 -2.03 -3.69 -0.30
N ILE A 30 -1.29 -4.57 0.37
CA ILE A 30 0.14 -4.79 0.10
C ILE A 30 0.31 -5.45 -1.25
N GLU A 31 -0.48 -6.49 -1.54
CA GLU A 31 -0.42 -7.19 -2.82
C GLU A 31 -0.75 -6.26 -3.99
N LEU A 32 -1.79 -5.42 -3.86
CA LEU A 32 -2.14 -4.41 -4.84
C LEU A 32 -1.01 -3.41 -5.06
N ALA A 33 -0.38 -2.94 -3.98
CA ALA A 33 0.72 -1.99 -4.07
C ALA A 33 1.94 -2.61 -4.78
N LEU A 34 2.27 -3.87 -4.52
CA LEU A 34 3.36 -4.58 -5.19
C LEU A 34 3.04 -4.87 -6.66
N ALA A 35 1.86 -5.42 -6.95
CA ALA A 35 1.40 -5.69 -8.33
C ALA A 35 1.31 -4.39 -9.14
N GLY A 36 0.91 -3.31 -8.48
CA GLY A 36 0.84 -1.96 -9.03
C GLY A 36 2.16 -1.21 -8.98
N GLN A 37 3.30 -1.85 -8.64
CA GLN A 37 4.63 -1.24 -8.53
C GLN A 37 4.59 0.14 -7.84
N ALA A 38 3.78 0.27 -6.80
CA ALA A 38 3.58 1.52 -6.09
C ALA A 38 4.86 1.90 -5.35
N ALA A 39 5.17 3.20 -5.34
CA ALA A 39 6.29 3.71 -4.55
C ALA A 39 5.97 3.76 -3.05
N ALA A 40 4.69 3.94 -2.69
CA ALA A 40 4.22 3.96 -1.32
C ALA A 40 2.71 3.64 -1.20
N ILE A 41 2.31 3.12 -0.04
CA ILE A 41 0.95 3.14 0.47
C ILE A 41 0.83 4.34 1.41
N VAL A 42 -0.14 5.21 1.13
CA VAL A 42 -0.44 6.38 1.95
C VAL A 42 -1.66 6.09 2.81
N THR A 43 -1.48 6.02 4.12
CA THR A 43 -2.55 5.66 5.07
C THR A 43 -2.36 6.35 6.42
N HIS A 44 -3.45 6.59 7.15
CA HIS A 44 -3.35 6.99 8.56
C HIS A 44 -3.04 5.80 9.48
N ASN A 45 -3.33 4.56 9.06
CA ASN A 45 -3.13 3.34 9.84
C ASN A 45 -1.74 2.73 9.62
N VAL A 46 -0.70 3.58 9.65
CA VAL A 46 0.67 3.17 9.30
C VAL A 46 1.15 2.00 10.17
N ARG A 47 0.80 2.00 11.47
CA ARG A 47 1.20 0.97 12.42
C ARG A 47 0.71 -0.42 12.02
N ASP A 48 -0.52 -0.50 11.51
CA ASP A 48 -1.18 -1.77 11.22
C ASP A 48 -0.63 -2.37 9.92
N LEU A 49 -0.25 -1.52 8.95
CA LEU A 49 0.33 -1.93 7.67
C LEU A 49 1.86 -2.08 7.69
N ALA A 50 2.54 -1.51 8.69
CA ALA A 50 4.00 -1.62 8.87
C ALA A 50 4.39 -2.68 9.92
N GLY A 51 3.42 -3.38 10.52
CA GLY A 51 3.65 -4.39 11.54
C GLY A 51 4.14 -5.73 10.96
N GLY A 52 5.13 -6.35 11.61
CA GLY A 52 5.61 -7.71 11.32
C GLY A 52 7.01 -7.80 10.68
N GLU A 53 7.45 -9.02 10.32
CA GLU A 53 8.70 -9.28 9.55
C GLU A 53 8.57 -8.95 8.04
N LEU A 54 7.58 -8.12 7.68
CA LEU A 54 7.23 -7.81 6.30
C LEU A 54 8.36 -7.06 5.59
N ARG A 55 9.10 -7.79 4.74
CA ARG A 55 10.08 -7.22 3.82
C ARG A 55 9.36 -6.64 2.61
N LEU A 56 8.87 -5.42 2.76
CA LEU A 56 8.20 -4.65 1.69
C LEU A 56 9.16 -4.18 0.58
N GLY A 57 10.46 -4.45 0.72
CA GLY A 57 11.47 -4.03 -0.26
C GLY A 57 11.52 -2.51 -0.38
N SER A 58 11.24 -2.01 -1.59
CA SER A 58 11.17 -0.56 -1.88
C SER A 58 9.82 0.08 -1.59
N LEU A 59 8.78 -0.71 -1.26
CA LEU A 59 7.45 -0.19 -0.96
C LEU A 59 7.44 0.45 0.43
N ARG A 60 7.07 1.73 0.49
CA ARG A 60 6.98 2.50 1.74
C ARG A 60 5.54 2.54 2.25
N VAL A 61 5.35 2.53 3.56
CA VAL A 61 4.05 2.84 4.20
C VAL A 61 4.22 4.17 4.93
N ILE A 62 3.50 5.20 4.51
CA ILE A 62 3.66 6.57 5.01
C ILE A 62 2.32 7.21 5.34
N SER A 63 2.36 8.24 6.20
CA SER A 63 1.18 9.07 6.47
C SER A 63 0.91 10.06 5.34
N PRO A 64 -0.33 10.58 5.21
CA PRO A 64 -0.63 11.64 4.25
C PRO A 64 0.23 12.90 4.43
N ALA A 65 0.56 13.27 5.67
CA ALA A 65 1.45 14.39 5.95
C ALA A 65 2.86 14.15 5.37
N GLN A 66 3.42 12.96 5.62
CA GLN A 66 4.71 12.56 5.05
C GLN A 66 4.68 12.50 3.52
N CYS A 67 3.56 12.10 2.92
CA CYS A 67 3.44 12.09 1.46
C CYS A 67 3.61 13.50 0.86
N LEU A 68 3.02 14.52 1.49
CA LEU A 68 3.14 15.91 1.03
C LEU A 68 4.57 16.47 1.22
N GLU A 69 5.29 16.01 2.24
CA GLU A 69 6.69 16.38 2.46
C GLU A 69 7.65 15.71 1.47
N ILE A 70 7.41 14.44 1.14
CA ILE A 70 8.25 13.63 0.24
C ILE A 70 7.97 13.98 -1.24
N TRP A 71 6.71 14.26 -1.58
CA TRP A 71 6.24 14.58 -2.93
C TRP A 71 5.36 15.84 -2.92
N PRO A 72 5.98 17.04 -2.86
CA PRO A 72 5.26 18.30 -3.02
C PRO A 72 4.69 18.45 -4.45
#